data_AF-A0A1I6Y7G3-F1
#
_entry.id   AF-A0A1I6Y7G3-F1
#
_cell.length_a   1.000
_cell.length_b   1.000
_cell.length_c   1.000
_cell.angle_alpha   90.00
_cell.angle_beta   90.00
_cell.angle_gamma   90.00
#
_symmetry.space_group_name_H-M   'P 1'
#
loop_
_entity.id
_entity.type
_entity.pdbx_description
1 polymer ?
#
loop_
_entity_poly.entity_id
_entity_poly.type
_entity_poly.pdbx_seq_one_letter_code
_entity_poly.pdbx_strand_id
1 'polypeptide(L)'
;MALPSAKKVKTELHTFLLEGNRDITRSSWKQVYSACLGRVVGSQTSYRKAICGGKQITPSFFDGKVFFDDKHFPAQVIGTVSKDKSTWTWGFEKPVAAPDGCFQLANEIKDIGRSWKLQPLESGIQELGRGFTAESLAVVAVGASKNYYCYCKIEEKDYDLYVAFSKVPAPIFGAVNAETFFALAAKCFPMFNVDHRVFIESLLRWNGIPYEWKVQKLVAHFDSDVELSFQEDHGIASVFAMKIL
;
A
#
# COMPACT_ATOMS: atom_id res chain seq x y z
N MET A 1 -12.76 4.19 31.95
CA MET A 1 -11.56 4.57 31.18
C MET A 1 -12.05 4.93 29.78
N ALA A 2 -12.01 6.21 29.38
CA ALA A 2 -12.61 6.66 28.14
C ALA A 2 -11.72 6.28 26.94
N LEU A 3 -12.30 5.60 25.94
CA LEU A 3 -11.63 5.27 24.68
C LEU A 3 -11.17 6.57 24.01
N PRO A 4 -9.91 6.65 23.52
CA PRO A 4 -9.47 7.82 22.77
C PRO A 4 -10.31 7.97 21.50
N SER A 5 -10.72 9.20 21.19
CA SER A 5 -11.55 9.48 20.01
C SER A 5 -10.89 8.93 18.74
N ALA A 6 -11.66 8.26 17.88
CA ALA A 6 -11.18 7.63 16.64
C ALA A 6 -10.40 8.58 15.70
N LYS A 7 -10.58 9.90 15.87
CA LYS A 7 -9.80 10.94 15.16
C LYS A 7 -8.36 11.03 15.65
N LYS A 8 -8.11 10.90 16.96
CA LYS A 8 -6.77 11.03 17.57
C LYS A 8 -5.88 9.83 17.24
N VAL A 9 -6.48 8.63 17.22
CA VAL A 9 -5.81 7.37 16.83
C VAL A 9 -5.39 7.39 15.35
N LYS A 10 -6.19 7.97 14.44
CA LYS A 10 -5.85 8.04 13.01
C LYS A 10 -4.69 8.99 12.68
N THR A 11 -4.53 10.09 13.43
CA THR A 11 -3.43 11.04 13.19
C THR A 11 -2.09 10.54 13.73
N GLU A 12 -2.08 9.85 14.87
CA GLU A 12 -0.84 9.30 15.47
C GLU A 12 -0.30 8.06 14.71
N LEU A 13 -1.17 7.30 14.03
CA LEU A 13 -0.77 6.14 13.24
C LEU A 13 0.01 6.47 11.95
N HIS A 14 -0.17 7.67 11.41
CA HIS A 14 0.41 8.06 10.11
C HIS A 14 1.90 8.40 10.16
N THR A 15 2.41 8.83 11.32
CA THR A 15 3.85 9.08 11.55
C THR A 15 4.62 7.79 11.88
N PHE A 16 3.94 6.65 12.04
CA PHE A 16 4.55 5.49 12.71
C PHE A 16 4.93 4.31 11.82
N LEU A 17 4.27 4.12 10.67
CA LEU A 17 4.46 2.86 9.90
C LEU A 17 5.90 2.66 9.43
N LEU A 18 6.52 3.72 8.90
CA LEU A 18 7.91 3.66 8.44
C LEU A 18 8.79 4.52 9.36
N GLU A 19 8.37 5.75 9.69
CA GLU A 19 9.14 6.73 10.48
C GLU A 19 9.36 6.35 11.97
N GLY A 20 8.47 5.57 12.58
CA GLY A 20 8.56 5.12 13.98
C GLY A 20 8.94 3.66 14.20
N ASN A 21 9.03 2.86 13.12
CA ASN A 21 9.35 1.44 13.21
C ASN A 21 10.87 1.21 13.08
N ARG A 22 11.53 0.93 14.21
CA ARG A 22 12.98 0.69 14.26
C ARG A 22 13.40 -0.60 13.57
N ASP A 23 12.47 -1.51 13.34
CA ASP A 23 12.73 -2.82 12.73
C ASP A 23 12.62 -2.79 11.20
N ILE A 24 12.21 -1.66 10.61
CA ILE A 24 12.17 -1.47 9.16
C ILE A 24 13.40 -0.72 8.66
N THR A 25 14.17 -1.40 7.81
CA THR A 25 15.25 -0.81 7.02
C THR A 25 14.64 -0.08 5.82
N ARG A 26 14.51 1.24 5.91
CA ARG A 26 13.85 2.07 4.88
C ARG A 26 14.60 2.14 3.55
N SER A 27 15.88 1.82 3.55
CA SER A 27 16.68 1.63 2.33
C SER A 27 16.47 0.24 1.69
N SER A 28 15.72 -0.66 2.32
CA SER A 28 15.37 -1.97 1.78
C SER A 28 14.01 -1.94 1.09
N TRP A 29 14.02 -2.10 -0.23
CA TRP A 29 12.80 -2.21 -1.03
C TRP A 29 11.85 -3.27 -0.49
N LYS A 30 12.37 -4.48 -0.19
CA LYS A 30 11.56 -5.59 0.28
C LYS A 30 10.79 -5.21 1.55
N GLN A 31 11.44 -4.57 2.52
CA GLN A 31 10.78 -4.20 3.77
C GLN A 31 9.78 -3.05 3.59
N VAL A 32 10.13 -2.02 2.81
CA VAL A 32 9.19 -0.91 2.52
C VAL A 32 7.95 -1.42 1.77
N TYR A 33 8.14 -2.25 0.75
CA TYR A 33 7.03 -2.88 0.03
C TYR A 33 6.17 -3.76 0.95
N SER A 34 6.80 -4.59 1.80
CA SER A 34 6.10 -5.46 2.75
C SER A 34 5.24 -4.65 3.73
N ALA A 35 5.76 -3.53 4.23
CA ALA A 35 5.05 -2.65 5.14
C ALA A 35 3.85 -1.94 4.49
N CYS A 36 3.95 -1.65 3.19
CA CYS A 36 2.88 -0.99 2.43
C CYS A 36 1.80 -1.97 1.97
N LEU A 37 2.17 -3.21 1.60
CA LEU A 37 1.33 -4.08 0.82
C LEU A 37 -0.01 -4.40 1.50
N GLY A 38 0.01 -4.82 2.76
CA GLY A 38 -1.20 -5.30 3.45
C GLY A 38 -2.31 -4.25 3.50
N ARG A 39 -1.96 -3.01 3.86
CA ARG A 39 -2.93 -1.91 3.93
C ARG A 39 -3.50 -1.57 2.55
N VAL A 40 -2.63 -1.57 1.54
CA VAL A 40 -3.01 -1.21 0.17
C VAL A 40 -3.90 -2.29 -0.41
N VAL A 41 -3.58 -3.58 -0.27
CA VAL A 41 -4.47 -4.66 -0.72
C VAL A 41 -5.84 -4.60 -0.02
N GLY A 42 -5.86 -4.29 1.28
CA GLY A 42 -7.10 -4.10 2.04
C GLY A 42 -7.96 -2.94 1.53
N SER A 43 -7.37 -1.75 1.34
CA SER A 43 -8.10 -0.58 0.81
C SER A 43 -8.50 -0.78 -0.65
N GLN A 44 -7.65 -1.42 -1.46
CA GLN A 44 -7.91 -1.73 -2.86
C GLN A 44 -9.11 -2.69 -3.01
N THR A 45 -9.22 -3.68 -2.12
CA THR A 45 -10.37 -4.60 -2.07
C THR A 45 -11.65 -3.84 -1.65
N SER A 46 -11.53 -2.99 -0.63
CA SER A 46 -12.66 -2.24 -0.08
C SER A 46 -13.22 -1.21 -1.06
N TYR A 47 -12.37 -0.45 -1.77
CA TYR A 47 -12.88 0.51 -2.75
C TYR A 47 -13.53 -0.18 -3.94
N ARG A 48 -12.98 -1.30 -4.44
CA ARG A 48 -13.61 -2.02 -5.57
C ARG A 48 -15.02 -2.47 -5.23
N LYS A 49 -15.25 -2.92 -3.99
CA LYS A 49 -16.58 -3.25 -3.49
C LYS A 49 -17.47 -2.01 -3.37
N ALA A 50 -16.98 -0.95 -2.71
CA ALA A 50 -17.79 0.23 -2.38
C ALA A 50 -18.08 1.16 -3.57
N ILE A 51 -17.10 1.35 -4.46
CA ILE A 51 -17.18 2.30 -5.58
C ILE A 51 -17.71 1.58 -6.82
N CYS A 52 -17.12 0.43 -7.18
CA CYS A 52 -17.47 -0.29 -8.40
C CYS A 52 -18.63 -1.29 -8.22
N GLY A 53 -19.05 -1.58 -6.98
CA GLY A 53 -20.18 -2.47 -6.71
C GLY A 53 -19.98 -3.90 -7.24
N GLY A 54 -18.72 -4.35 -7.35
CA GLY A 54 -18.38 -5.66 -7.95
C GLY A 54 -18.45 -5.69 -9.49
N LYS A 55 -18.80 -4.58 -10.15
CA LYS A 55 -18.77 -4.47 -11.61
C LYS A 55 -17.34 -4.24 -12.11
N GLN A 56 -17.08 -4.71 -13.33
CA GLN A 56 -15.88 -4.33 -14.07
C GLN A 56 -16.09 -2.94 -14.66
N ILE A 57 -15.52 -1.93 -14.00
CA ILE A 57 -15.53 -0.53 -14.45
C ILE A 57 -14.15 -0.19 -14.99
N THR A 58 -14.11 0.33 -16.22
CA THR A 58 -12.88 0.88 -16.80
C THR A 58 -12.73 2.33 -16.32
N PRO A 59 -11.72 2.63 -15.48
CA PRO A 59 -11.49 3.99 -15.04
C PRO A 59 -10.99 4.87 -16.18
N SER A 60 -11.25 6.17 -16.09
CA SER A 60 -10.63 7.19 -16.94
C SER A 60 -10.07 8.33 -16.10
N PHE A 61 -9.10 9.06 -16.64
CA PHE A 61 -8.47 10.21 -15.98
C PHE A 61 -8.59 11.45 -16.86
N PHE A 62 -9.10 12.52 -16.28
CA PHE A 62 -9.21 13.81 -16.95
C PHE A 62 -9.21 14.93 -15.92
N ASP A 63 -8.47 16.01 -16.21
CA ASP A 63 -8.44 17.24 -15.41
C ASP A 63 -8.24 17.01 -13.90
N GLY A 64 -7.24 16.18 -13.56
CA GLY A 64 -6.90 15.88 -12.16
C GLY A 64 -7.96 15.08 -11.41
N LYS A 65 -8.86 14.39 -12.11
CA LYS A 65 -9.85 13.48 -11.52
C LYS A 65 -9.78 12.12 -12.18
N VAL A 66 -10.05 11.09 -11.38
CA VAL A 66 -10.36 9.74 -11.88
C VAL A 66 -11.86 9.54 -11.85
N PHE A 67 -12.39 8.90 -12.88
CA PHE A 67 -13.81 8.59 -13.03
C PHE A 67 -14.02 7.07 -12.98
N PHE A 68 -15.06 6.67 -12.24
CA PHE A 68 -15.60 5.32 -12.18
C PHE A 68 -17.09 5.44 -12.48
N ASP A 69 -17.45 5.37 -13.76
CA ASP A 69 -18.82 5.65 -14.23
C ASP A 69 -19.26 7.08 -13.83
N ASP A 70 -20.32 7.23 -13.04
CA ASP A 70 -20.85 8.51 -12.54
C ASP A 70 -20.06 9.09 -11.36
N LYS A 71 -19.19 8.30 -10.73
CA LYS A 71 -18.40 8.71 -9.55
C LYS A 71 -17.05 9.26 -9.98
N HIS A 72 -16.60 10.33 -9.33
CA HIS A 72 -15.27 10.87 -9.58
C HIS A 72 -14.54 11.32 -8.32
N PHE A 73 -13.22 11.24 -8.34
CA PHE A 73 -12.36 11.55 -7.20
C PHE A 73 -11.16 12.37 -7.63
N PRO A 74 -10.67 13.33 -6.81
CA PRO A 74 -9.40 14.00 -7.06
C PRO A 74 -8.28 12.96 -7.18
N ALA A 75 -7.47 13.10 -8.21
CA ALA A 75 -6.46 12.14 -8.59
C ALA A 75 -5.07 12.78 -8.74
N GLN A 76 -4.06 11.94 -8.61
CA GLN A 76 -2.66 12.26 -8.77
C GLN A 76 -2.03 11.22 -9.70
N VAL A 77 -1.22 11.64 -10.66
CA VAL A 77 -0.44 10.74 -11.50
C VAL A 77 0.71 10.17 -10.67
N ILE A 78 0.75 8.85 -10.56
CA ILE A 78 1.85 8.12 -9.93
C ILE A 78 2.97 7.93 -10.94
N GLY A 79 2.62 7.47 -12.14
CA GLY A 79 3.56 7.17 -13.22
C GLY A 79 2.89 6.41 -14.36
N THR A 80 3.68 6.09 -15.38
CA THR A 80 3.27 5.28 -16.52
C THR A 80 4.16 4.06 -16.65
N VAL A 81 3.62 3.00 -17.25
CA VAL A 81 4.40 1.86 -17.72
C VAL A 81 4.32 1.78 -19.23
N SER A 82 5.47 1.59 -19.88
CA SER A 82 5.56 1.40 -21.33
C SER A 82 4.72 0.21 -21.81
N LYS A 83 4.32 0.22 -23.08
CA LYS A 83 3.47 -0.83 -23.67
C LYS A 83 4.05 -2.24 -23.57
N ASP A 84 5.36 -2.36 -23.75
CA ASP A 84 6.13 -3.61 -23.61
C ASP A 84 6.33 -4.02 -22.14
N LYS A 85 5.80 -3.23 -21.19
CA LYS A 85 5.87 -3.46 -19.74
C LYS A 85 7.29 -3.53 -19.19
N SER A 86 8.27 -2.99 -19.91
CA SER A 86 9.68 -3.02 -19.54
C SER A 86 10.10 -1.82 -18.68
N THR A 87 9.39 -0.70 -18.77
CA THR A 87 9.86 0.58 -18.23
C THR A 87 8.75 1.31 -17.50
N TRP A 88 9.03 1.70 -16.27
CA TRP A 88 8.22 2.63 -15.48
C TRP A 88 8.80 4.04 -15.56
N THR A 89 7.95 5.03 -15.77
CA THR A 89 8.30 6.46 -15.68
C THR A 89 7.47 7.13 -14.59
N TRP A 90 8.12 7.72 -13.59
CA TRP A 90 7.43 8.38 -12.48
C TRP A 90 6.73 9.67 -12.91
N GLY A 91 5.63 10.00 -12.23
CA GLY A 91 4.85 11.20 -12.47
C GLY A 91 5.65 12.50 -12.34
N PHE A 92 6.70 12.53 -11.52
CA PHE A 92 7.55 13.72 -11.37
C PHE A 92 8.40 14.03 -12.62
N GLU A 93 8.52 13.09 -13.57
CA GLU A 93 9.06 13.32 -14.91
C GLU A 93 7.99 13.83 -15.90
N LYS A 94 6.75 14.01 -15.44
CA LYS A 94 5.60 14.46 -16.22
C LYS A 94 5.39 13.67 -17.53
N PRO A 95 5.27 12.32 -17.47
CA PRO A 95 5.16 11.48 -18.65
C PRO A 95 3.84 11.64 -19.42
N VAL A 96 2.88 12.39 -18.88
CA VAL A 96 1.56 12.63 -19.46
C VAL A 96 1.21 14.12 -19.37
N ALA A 97 0.40 14.60 -20.32
CA ALA A 97 -0.14 15.95 -20.27
C ALA A 97 -1.24 16.02 -19.20
N ALA A 98 -0.92 16.62 -18.06
CA ALA A 98 -1.86 16.89 -16.97
C ALA A 98 -1.50 18.21 -16.28
N PRO A 99 -2.45 18.87 -15.57
CA PRO A 99 -2.15 20.04 -14.77
C PRO A 99 -1.03 19.76 -13.75
N ASP A 100 -0.15 20.72 -13.48
CA ASP A 100 1.01 20.53 -12.57
C ASP A 100 0.61 20.03 -11.18
N GLY A 101 -0.56 20.43 -10.69
CA GLY A 101 -1.11 19.97 -9.42
C GLY A 101 -1.42 18.46 -9.36
N CYS A 102 -1.37 17.74 -10.47
CA CYS A 102 -1.60 16.29 -10.54
C CYS A 102 -0.38 15.45 -10.15
N PHE A 103 0.80 16.04 -9.98
CA PHE A 103 2.04 15.29 -9.75
C PHE A 103 2.57 15.40 -8.31
N GLN A 104 1.78 15.93 -7.37
CA GLN A 104 2.24 16.18 -6.00
C GLN A 104 2.63 14.89 -5.28
N LEU A 105 1.84 13.81 -5.44
CA LEU A 105 2.19 12.52 -4.85
C LEU A 105 3.52 11.99 -5.39
N ALA A 106 3.74 12.04 -6.71
CA ALA A 106 5.00 11.57 -7.28
C ALA A 106 6.20 12.37 -6.74
N ASN A 107 6.06 13.69 -6.60
CA ASN A 107 7.10 14.53 -5.98
C ASN A 107 7.33 14.17 -4.49
N GLU A 108 6.27 13.95 -3.70
CA GLU A 108 6.37 13.47 -2.31
C GLU A 108 7.17 12.16 -2.24
N ILE A 109 6.89 11.22 -3.16
CA ILE A 109 7.58 9.92 -3.21
C ILE A 109 9.05 10.06 -3.61
N LYS A 110 9.40 11.01 -4.49
CA LYS A 110 10.79 11.32 -4.82
C LYS A 110 11.56 11.80 -3.59
N ASP A 111 10.95 12.69 -2.80
CA ASP A 111 11.57 13.22 -1.58
C ASP A 111 11.72 12.14 -0.50
N ILE A 112 10.72 11.26 -0.37
CA ILE A 112 10.79 10.05 0.47
C ILE A 112 11.93 9.14 0.01
N GLY A 113 12.04 8.88 -1.30
CA GLY A 113 13.10 8.07 -1.89
C GLY A 113 14.50 8.57 -1.54
N ARG A 114 14.71 9.89 -1.67
CA ARG A 114 15.97 10.55 -1.28
C ARG A 114 16.25 10.42 0.22
N SER A 115 15.25 10.71 1.05
CA SER A 115 15.36 10.64 2.51
C SER A 115 15.72 9.22 2.99
N TRP A 116 15.10 8.21 2.38
CA TRP A 116 15.31 6.81 2.76
C TRP A 116 16.45 6.14 2.01
N LYS A 117 17.13 6.85 1.11
CA LYS A 117 18.15 6.31 0.20
C LYS A 117 17.64 5.09 -0.59
N LEU A 118 16.38 5.17 -1.02
CA LEU A 118 15.68 4.12 -1.75
C LEU A 118 15.60 4.50 -3.22
N GLN A 119 16.67 4.17 -3.95
CA GLN A 119 16.89 4.58 -5.35
C GLN A 119 15.71 4.32 -6.31
N PRO A 120 14.93 3.21 -6.21
CA PRO A 120 13.77 3.00 -7.08
C PRO A 120 12.68 4.07 -7.02
N LEU A 121 12.63 4.86 -5.94
CA LEU A 121 11.68 5.97 -5.76
C LEU A 121 12.25 7.32 -6.22
N GLU A 122 13.57 7.43 -6.40
CA GLU A 122 14.25 8.66 -6.77
C GLU A 122 14.48 8.77 -8.29
N SER A 123 14.85 7.65 -8.92
CA SER A 123 15.12 7.63 -10.36
C SER A 123 13.83 7.82 -11.15
N GLY A 124 13.81 8.79 -12.06
CA GLY A 124 12.62 9.11 -12.85
C GLY A 124 12.14 8.00 -13.77
N ILE A 125 13.07 7.16 -14.22
CA ILE A 125 12.80 6.00 -15.06
C ILE A 125 13.38 4.76 -14.36
N GLN A 126 12.61 3.68 -14.36
CA GLN A 126 12.96 2.42 -13.72
C GLN A 126 12.68 1.26 -14.67
N GLU A 127 13.69 0.44 -14.94
CA GLU A 127 13.47 -0.84 -15.63
C GLU A 127 12.70 -1.79 -14.71
N LEU A 128 11.66 -2.40 -15.27
CA LEU A 128 10.83 -3.41 -14.64
C LEU A 128 11.39 -4.80 -14.95
N GLY A 129 11.25 -5.73 -14.01
CA GLY A 129 11.87 -7.05 -14.12
C GLY A 129 12.02 -7.75 -12.79
N ARG A 130 13.10 -8.54 -12.61
CA ARG A 130 13.37 -9.34 -11.41
C ARG A 130 13.64 -8.45 -10.18
N GLY A 131 12.59 -7.84 -9.62
CA GLY A 131 12.62 -7.04 -8.40
C GLY A 131 11.51 -6.00 -8.29
N PHE A 132 11.07 -5.43 -9.41
CA PHE A 132 10.09 -4.33 -9.45
C PHE A 132 9.02 -4.59 -10.50
N THR A 133 7.76 -4.31 -10.13
CA THR A 133 6.64 -4.26 -11.05
C THR A 133 5.99 -2.87 -10.94
N ALA A 134 5.21 -2.48 -11.95
CA ALA A 134 4.46 -1.24 -11.90
C ALA A 134 3.50 -1.21 -10.69
N GLU A 135 2.91 -2.35 -10.35
CA GLU A 135 2.02 -2.49 -9.19
C GLU A 135 2.78 -2.33 -7.88
N SER A 136 4.00 -2.87 -7.75
CA SER A 136 4.76 -2.71 -6.50
C SER A 136 5.21 -1.26 -6.28
N LEU A 137 5.56 -0.54 -7.34
CA LEU A 137 5.84 0.91 -7.30
C LEU A 137 4.59 1.71 -6.93
N ALA A 138 3.43 1.40 -7.52
CA ALA A 138 2.17 2.05 -7.17
C ALA A 138 1.75 1.77 -5.71
N VAL A 139 1.92 0.54 -5.23
CA VAL A 139 1.68 0.15 -3.83
C VAL A 139 2.56 0.96 -2.89
N VAL A 140 3.86 1.08 -3.17
CA VAL A 140 4.76 1.89 -2.34
C VAL A 140 4.40 3.37 -2.42
N ALA A 141 4.00 3.89 -3.59
CA ALA A 141 3.60 5.29 -3.71
C ALA A 141 2.40 5.64 -2.81
N VAL A 142 1.31 4.87 -2.88
CA VAL A 142 0.15 5.13 -2.00
C VAL A 142 0.37 4.64 -0.56
N GLY A 143 1.30 3.70 -0.37
CA GLY A 143 1.66 3.08 0.90
C GLY A 143 2.66 3.90 1.73
N ALA A 144 3.50 4.72 1.11
CA ALA A 144 4.45 5.56 1.80
C ALA A 144 3.87 6.96 2.09
N SER A 145 2.87 7.41 1.32
CA SER A 145 2.26 8.73 1.51
C SER A 145 1.57 8.89 2.87
N LYS A 146 1.62 10.12 3.37
CA LYS A 146 0.89 10.56 4.57
C LYS A 146 -0.61 10.74 4.34
N ASN A 147 -1.05 10.74 3.09
CA ASN A 147 -2.44 10.85 2.71
C ASN A 147 -3.05 9.48 2.41
N TYR A 148 -4.37 9.38 2.58
CA TYR A 148 -5.12 8.18 2.24
C TYR A 148 -5.44 8.15 0.75
N TYR A 149 -4.73 7.28 0.02
CA TYR A 149 -4.95 7.03 -1.39
C TYR A 149 -5.35 5.58 -1.67
N CYS A 150 -6.27 5.41 -2.60
CA CYS A 150 -6.37 4.22 -3.42
C CYS A 150 -5.65 4.48 -4.74
N TYR A 151 -5.43 3.45 -5.56
CA TYR A 151 -4.92 3.64 -6.92
C TYR A 151 -5.65 2.76 -7.94
N CYS A 152 -5.61 3.17 -9.20
CA CYS A 152 -6.04 2.31 -10.30
C CYS A 152 -5.09 2.44 -11.48
N LYS A 153 -5.19 1.42 -12.35
CA LYS A 153 -4.52 1.37 -13.64
C LYS A 153 -5.53 1.74 -14.72
N ILE A 154 -5.14 2.63 -15.62
CA ILE A 154 -5.90 3.02 -16.80
C ILE A 154 -5.07 2.56 -18.01
N GLU A 155 -5.68 1.78 -18.89
CA GLU A 155 -4.99 1.27 -20.08
C GLU A 155 -5.13 2.30 -21.21
N GLU A 156 -4.01 2.84 -21.65
CA GLU A 156 -3.93 3.74 -22.80
C GLU A 156 -3.33 3.01 -24.00
N LYS A 157 -3.42 3.61 -25.18
CA LYS A 157 -2.96 2.99 -26.43
C LYS A 157 -1.47 2.56 -26.40
N ASP A 158 -0.63 3.40 -25.77
CA ASP A 158 0.82 3.33 -25.85
C ASP A 158 1.51 3.13 -24.48
N TYR A 159 0.75 3.18 -23.38
CA TYR A 159 1.23 2.98 -22.02
C TYR A 159 0.06 2.56 -21.10
N ASP A 160 0.33 2.07 -19.89
CA ASP A 160 -0.69 2.11 -18.84
C ASP A 160 -0.37 3.26 -17.88
N LEU A 161 -1.40 4.00 -17.49
CA LEU A 161 -1.33 5.09 -16.53
C LEU A 161 -1.72 4.58 -15.15
N TYR A 162 -0.90 4.88 -14.15
CA TYR A 162 -1.21 4.63 -12.75
C TYR A 162 -1.58 5.94 -12.06
N VAL A 163 -2.79 6.00 -11.53
CA VAL A 163 -3.31 7.17 -10.79
C VAL A 163 -3.67 6.79 -9.37
N ALA A 164 -3.25 7.62 -8.42
CA ALA A 164 -3.74 7.60 -7.05
C ALA A 164 -4.95 8.51 -6.95
N PHE A 165 -5.91 8.18 -6.09
CA PHE A 165 -7.10 9.00 -5.88
C PHE A 165 -7.54 9.00 -4.42
N SER A 166 -8.12 10.13 -4.01
CA SER A 166 -8.42 10.46 -2.61
C SER A 166 -9.88 10.89 -2.43
N LYS A 167 -10.25 11.31 -1.22
CA LYS A 167 -11.62 11.71 -0.84
C LYS A 167 -12.67 10.61 -1.12
N VAL A 168 -12.24 9.36 -1.08
CA VAL A 168 -13.13 8.20 -1.11
C VAL A 168 -13.78 8.00 0.27
N PRO A 169 -14.91 7.27 0.37
CA PRO A 169 -15.57 7.01 1.64
C PRO A 169 -14.61 6.47 2.72
N ALA A 170 -14.62 7.10 3.90
CA ALA A 170 -13.71 6.76 5.01
C ALA A 170 -13.69 5.26 5.42
N PRO A 171 -14.79 4.48 5.34
CA PRO A 171 -14.76 3.05 5.63
C PRO A 171 -13.81 2.23 4.73
N ILE A 172 -13.41 2.72 3.57
CA ILE A 172 -12.43 2.04 2.69
C ILE A 172 -11.07 1.86 3.36
N PHE A 173 -10.72 2.76 4.29
CA PHE A 173 -9.51 2.70 5.11
C PHE A 173 -9.83 2.36 6.57
N GLY A 174 -10.98 1.73 6.82
CA GLY A 174 -11.36 1.27 8.15
C GLY A 174 -10.45 0.16 8.66
N ALA A 175 -10.43 -0.02 9.98
CA ALA A 175 -9.76 -1.16 10.60
C ALA A 175 -10.41 -2.47 10.15
N VAL A 176 -9.60 -3.50 9.95
CA VAL A 176 -10.06 -4.85 9.58
C VAL A 176 -10.29 -5.71 10.82
N ASN A 177 -11.21 -6.67 10.73
CA ASN A 177 -11.40 -7.70 11.76
C ASN A 177 -10.42 -8.87 11.59
N ALA A 178 -10.42 -9.82 12.54
CA ALA A 178 -9.55 -10.99 12.55
C ALA A 178 -9.66 -11.82 11.25
N GLU A 179 -10.87 -12.08 10.78
CA GLU A 179 -11.13 -12.85 9.55
C GLU A 179 -10.55 -12.17 8.31
N THR A 180 -10.75 -10.86 8.18
CA THR A 180 -10.24 -10.09 7.04
C THR A 180 -8.72 -9.99 7.09
N PHE A 181 -8.14 -9.81 8.28
CA PHE A 181 -6.69 -9.84 8.49
C PHE A 181 -6.10 -11.19 8.06
N PHE A 182 -6.69 -12.29 8.54
CA PHE A 182 -6.30 -13.65 8.17
C PHE A 182 -6.35 -13.84 6.66
N ALA A 183 -7.47 -13.49 6.03
CA ALA A 183 -7.67 -13.63 4.60
C ALA A 183 -6.66 -12.80 3.79
N LEU A 184 -6.34 -11.58 4.24
CA LEU A 184 -5.33 -10.73 3.60
C LEU A 184 -3.93 -11.35 3.66
N ALA A 185 -3.51 -11.83 4.83
CA ALA A 185 -2.21 -12.46 5.00
C ALA A 185 -2.09 -13.76 4.17
N ALA A 186 -3.09 -14.64 4.28
CA ALA A 186 -3.16 -15.89 3.53
C ALA A 186 -3.18 -15.68 2.01
N LYS A 187 -3.81 -14.59 1.55
CA LYS A 187 -3.79 -14.18 0.14
C LYS A 187 -2.42 -13.65 -0.28
N CYS A 188 -1.79 -12.79 0.52
CA CYS A 188 -0.58 -12.07 0.10
C CYS A 188 0.67 -12.93 0.10
N PHE A 189 0.89 -13.78 1.10
CA PHE A 189 2.12 -14.57 1.23
C PHE A 189 2.47 -15.46 0.03
N PRO A 190 1.54 -16.24 -0.57
CA PRO A 190 1.89 -17.04 -1.73
C PRO A 190 2.07 -16.23 -3.02
N MET A 191 1.49 -15.03 -3.11
CA MET A 191 1.51 -14.22 -4.33
C MET A 191 2.66 -13.21 -4.39
N PHE A 192 3.19 -12.79 -3.25
CA PHE A 192 4.14 -11.70 -3.17
C PHE A 192 5.37 -12.10 -2.34
N ASN A 193 6.55 -11.79 -2.85
CA ASN A 193 7.80 -11.93 -2.11
C ASN A 193 7.93 -10.79 -1.08
N VAL A 194 7.31 -10.98 0.08
CA VAL A 194 7.35 -10.04 1.21
C VAL A 194 8.12 -10.62 2.39
N ASP A 195 8.56 -9.74 3.27
CA ASP A 195 8.96 -10.09 4.62
C ASP A 195 7.70 -10.25 5.47
N HIS A 196 7.40 -11.48 5.90
CA HIS A 196 6.13 -11.80 6.56
C HIS A 196 6.02 -11.06 7.90
N ARG A 197 7.14 -10.91 8.62
CA ARG A 197 7.15 -10.19 9.90
C ARG A 197 6.82 -8.72 9.69
N VAL A 198 7.51 -8.05 8.78
CA VAL A 198 7.26 -6.64 8.47
C VAL A 198 5.83 -6.44 7.96
N PHE A 199 5.33 -7.33 7.10
CA PHE A 199 3.96 -7.29 6.61
C PHE A 199 2.94 -7.37 7.75
N ILE A 200 3.06 -8.37 8.63
CA ILE A 200 2.13 -8.60 9.75
C ILE A 200 2.13 -7.41 10.71
N GLU A 201 3.30 -7.01 11.18
CA GLU A 201 3.40 -5.92 12.16
C GLU A 201 2.89 -4.59 11.59
N SER A 202 3.21 -4.30 10.33
CA SER A 202 2.74 -3.08 9.67
C SER A 202 1.22 -3.09 9.48
N LEU A 203 0.65 -4.24 9.09
CA LEU A 203 -0.79 -4.36 8.94
C LEU A 203 -1.50 -4.23 10.30
N LEU A 204 -0.99 -4.84 11.37
CA LEU A 204 -1.56 -4.72 12.72
C LEU A 204 -1.53 -3.27 13.20
N ARG A 205 -0.37 -2.61 13.08
CA ARG A 205 -0.21 -1.20 13.44
C ARG A 205 -1.18 -0.33 12.67
N TRP A 206 -1.29 -0.49 11.35
CA TRP A 206 -2.23 0.28 10.54
C TRP A 206 -3.68 0.19 11.04
N ASN A 207 -4.08 -1.00 11.50
CA ASN A 207 -5.42 -1.26 12.01
C ASN A 207 -5.58 -0.90 13.50
N GLY A 208 -4.52 -0.40 14.15
CA GLY A 208 -4.54 -0.08 15.58
C GLY A 208 -4.68 -1.31 16.48
N ILE A 209 -4.28 -2.49 16.00
CA ILE A 209 -4.43 -3.75 16.72
C ILE A 209 -3.20 -3.98 17.61
N PRO A 210 -3.36 -4.07 18.95
CA PRO A 210 -2.27 -4.43 19.85
C PRO A 210 -1.79 -5.86 19.59
N TYR A 211 -0.51 -6.10 19.81
CA TYR A 211 0.07 -7.43 19.71
C TYR A 211 1.26 -7.62 20.63
N GLU A 212 1.54 -8.87 20.96
CA GLU A 212 2.70 -9.27 21.74
C GLU A 212 3.50 -10.35 21.01
N TRP A 213 4.84 -10.28 21.14
CA TRP A 213 5.75 -11.32 20.71
C TRP A 213 5.99 -12.31 21.84
N LYS A 214 5.89 -13.59 21.50
CA LYS A 214 6.41 -14.73 22.25
C LYS A 214 7.49 -15.40 21.39
N VAL A 215 8.23 -16.36 21.96
CA VAL A 215 9.27 -17.06 21.21
C VAL A 215 8.67 -17.68 19.94
N GLN A 216 9.11 -17.20 18.77
CA GLN A 216 8.64 -17.60 17.43
C GLN A 216 7.13 -17.46 17.19
N LYS A 217 6.44 -16.65 17.99
CA LYS A 217 4.98 -16.46 17.90
C LYS A 217 4.60 -15.01 18.09
N LEU A 218 3.56 -14.57 17.39
CA LEU A 218 2.90 -13.29 17.59
C LEU A 218 1.44 -13.55 17.95
N VAL A 219 0.94 -12.89 18.99
CA VAL A 219 -0.50 -12.89 19.34
C VAL A 219 -1.03 -11.49 19.09
N ALA A 220 -2.01 -11.36 18.20
CA ALA A 220 -2.68 -10.11 17.89
C ALA A 220 -4.08 -10.06 18.52
N HIS A 221 -4.39 -8.98 19.22
CA HIS A 221 -5.57 -8.84 20.07
C HIS A 221 -6.72 -8.13 19.33
N PHE A 222 -7.39 -8.87 18.45
CA PHE A 222 -8.71 -8.49 17.92
C PHE A 222 -9.80 -8.88 18.95
N ASP A 223 -11.08 -8.82 18.57
CA ASP A 223 -12.17 -9.36 19.40
C ASP A 223 -11.97 -10.86 19.73
N SER A 224 -11.38 -11.60 18.78
CA SER A 224 -10.80 -12.94 18.98
C SER A 224 -9.32 -12.88 18.67
N ASP A 225 -8.49 -13.36 19.59
CA ASP A 225 -7.03 -13.35 19.41
C ASP A 225 -6.63 -14.11 18.14
N VAL A 226 -5.63 -13.59 17.41
CA VAL A 226 -5.02 -14.28 16.29
C VAL A 226 -3.60 -14.65 16.66
N GLU A 227 -3.30 -15.95 16.69
CA GLU A 227 -1.95 -16.48 16.89
C GLU A 227 -1.30 -16.74 15.53
N LEU A 228 -0.10 -16.18 15.33
CA LEU A 228 0.77 -16.46 14.19
C LEU A 228 2.05 -17.14 14.69
N SER A 229 2.41 -18.26 14.08
CA SER A 229 3.67 -18.96 14.33
C SER A 229 4.64 -18.74 13.18
N PHE A 230 5.86 -18.36 13.53
CA PHE A 230 6.93 -18.06 12.59
C PHE A 230 7.97 -19.18 12.62
N GLN A 231 8.44 -19.54 11.44
CA GLN A 231 9.65 -20.35 11.27
C GLN A 231 10.74 -19.43 10.74
N GLU A 232 11.97 -19.67 11.16
CA GLU A 232 13.12 -18.91 10.69
C GLU A 232 14.00 -19.83 9.85
N ASP A 233 14.24 -19.42 8.61
CA ASP A 233 15.13 -20.11 7.69
C ASP A 233 16.12 -19.11 7.10
N HIS A 234 17.41 -19.35 7.29
CA HIS A 234 18.50 -18.43 6.88
C HIS A 234 18.29 -16.95 7.30
N GLY A 235 17.74 -16.72 8.49
CA GLY A 235 17.46 -15.37 9.02
C GLY A 235 16.20 -14.71 8.44
N ILE A 236 15.37 -15.47 7.72
CA ILE A 236 14.10 -14.99 7.16
C ILE A 236 12.96 -15.62 7.96
N ALA A 237 12.25 -14.79 8.73
CA ALA A 237 11.05 -15.21 9.45
C ALA A 237 9.84 -15.29 8.51
N SER A 238 9.22 -16.47 8.43
CA SER A 238 8.03 -16.72 7.64
C SER A 238 6.92 -17.29 8.51
N VAL A 239 5.71 -16.77 8.39
CA VAL A 239 4.52 -17.39 9.00
C VAL A 239 4.28 -18.76 8.36
N PHE A 240 4.26 -19.83 9.18
CA PHE A 240 3.92 -21.18 8.73
C PHE A 240 2.57 -21.68 9.26
N ALA A 241 2.07 -21.06 10.34
CA ALA A 241 0.75 -21.34 10.87
C ALA A 241 0.09 -20.05 11.37
N MET A 242 -1.22 -19.97 11.19
CA MET A 242 -2.05 -18.87 11.66
C MET A 242 -3.40 -19.45 12.09
N LYS A 243 -3.94 -18.99 13.23
CA LYS A 243 -5.28 -19.39 13.71
C LYS A 243 -5.94 -18.28 14.51
N ILE A 244 -7.26 -18.25 14.45
CA ILE A 244 -8.12 -17.45 15.34
C ILE A 244 -8.40 -18.33 16.57
N LEU A 245 -8.29 -17.76 17.77
CA LEU A 245 -8.49 -18.42 19.06
C LEU A 245 -9.94 -18.31 19.55
#